data_AF-R4F942-F1
#
_entry.id   AF-R4F942-F1
#
_cell.length_a   1.000
_cell.length_b   1.000
_cell.length_c   1.000
_cell.angle_alpha   90.00
_cell.angle_beta   90.00
_cell.angle_gamma   90.00
#
_symmetry.space_group_name_H-M   'P 1'
#
loop_
_entity.id
_entity.type
_entity.pdbx_description
1 polymer ?
#
loop_
_entity_poly.entity_id
_entity_poly.type
_entity_poly.pdbx_seq_one_letter_code
_entity_poly.pdbx_strand_id
1 'polypeptide(L)'
;MKWKVLFFSLLGINSLVMALLLFYMFQSSPSPYISNVNVEGPTFTVQTSKQHLNALVNDYIQKHEEQGSLSYNVQLADRLYITSAIPIFGKPVDLTMAFDPTVDENGHVVLAHPTMTFGQLRLPVPYVLTYINKHASLPNWVKIDAKRERIYIVVSGIHIKKGFVLKARTFDLNKDEIIFTVTITK
;
A
#
# COMPACT_ATOMS: atom_id res chain seq x y z
N MET A 1 -52.55 -22.61 -12.44
CA MET A 1 -51.38 -22.85 -11.54
C MET A 1 -50.04 -22.27 -12.05
N LYS A 2 -49.99 -21.56 -13.20
CA LYS A 2 -48.72 -21.10 -13.81
C LYS A 2 -48.03 -19.93 -13.08
N TRP A 3 -48.78 -19.08 -12.39
CA TRP A 3 -48.24 -17.91 -11.68
C TRP A 3 -47.34 -18.29 -10.49
N LYS A 4 -47.68 -19.35 -9.75
CA LYS A 4 -46.85 -19.85 -8.64
C LYS A 4 -45.49 -20.32 -9.15
N VAL A 5 -45.46 -21.01 -10.31
CA VAL A 5 -44.21 -21.48 -10.94
C VAL A 5 -43.33 -20.31 -11.39
N LEU A 6 -43.92 -19.28 -12.03
CA LEU A 6 -43.19 -18.08 -12.43
C LEU A 6 -42.61 -17.31 -11.23
N PHE A 7 -43.35 -17.21 -10.13
CA PHE A 7 -42.89 -16.55 -8.90
C PHE A 7 -41.70 -17.28 -8.27
N PHE A 8 -41.79 -18.60 -8.10
CA PHE A 8 -40.68 -19.38 -7.54
C PHE A 8 -39.46 -19.45 -8.47
N SER A 9 -39.66 -19.45 -9.79
CA SER A 9 -38.56 -19.36 -10.76
C SER A 9 -37.83 -18.03 -10.67
N LEU A 10 -38.57 -16.91 -10.59
CA LEU A 10 -37.98 -15.59 -10.44
C LEU A 10 -37.24 -15.42 -9.10
N LEU A 11 -37.78 -15.98 -8.02
CA LEU A 11 -37.13 -16.02 -6.71
C LEU A 11 -35.82 -16.80 -6.76
N GLY A 12 -35.81 -17.97 -7.43
CA GLY A 12 -34.61 -18.78 -7.62
C GLY A 12 -33.52 -18.03 -8.37
N ILE A 13 -33.86 -17.34 -9.46
CA ILE A 13 -32.93 -16.51 -10.23
C ILE A 13 -32.37 -15.37 -9.38
N ASN A 14 -33.22 -14.65 -8.65
CA ASN A 14 -32.75 -13.55 -7.78
C ASN A 14 -31.84 -14.05 -6.66
N SER A 15 -32.18 -15.17 -6.02
CA SER A 15 -31.34 -15.81 -5.01
C SER A 15 -30.00 -16.27 -5.59
N LEU A 16 -29.99 -16.81 -6.82
CA LEU A 16 -28.77 -17.20 -7.51
C LEU A 16 -27.88 -16.00 -7.82
N VAL A 17 -28.45 -14.91 -8.33
CA VAL A 17 -27.73 -13.66 -8.60
C VAL A 17 -27.17 -13.08 -7.31
N MET A 18 -27.95 -13.06 -6.24
CA MET A 18 -27.51 -12.62 -4.91
C MET A 18 -26.35 -13.48 -4.40
N ALA A 19 -26.45 -14.81 -4.53
CA ALA A 19 -25.40 -15.73 -4.11
C ALA A 19 -24.11 -15.55 -4.93
N LEU A 20 -24.21 -15.31 -6.24
CA LEU A 20 -23.07 -15.01 -7.10
C LEU A 20 -22.40 -13.70 -6.70
N LEU A 21 -23.17 -12.64 -6.44
CA LEU A 21 -22.64 -11.36 -5.98
C LEU A 21 -21.92 -11.51 -4.64
N LEU A 22 -22.53 -12.21 -3.67
CA LEU A 22 -21.89 -12.49 -2.38
C LEU A 22 -20.61 -13.32 -2.56
N PHE A 23 -20.64 -14.35 -3.41
CA PHE A 23 -19.46 -15.16 -3.71
C PHE A 23 -18.30 -14.32 -4.24
N TYR A 24 -18.54 -13.41 -5.21
CA TYR A 24 -17.52 -12.50 -5.71
C TYR A 24 -17.07 -11.46 -4.66
N MET A 25 -17.97 -11.01 -3.79
CA MET A 25 -17.65 -10.03 -2.73
C MET A 25 -16.80 -10.64 -1.61
N PHE A 26 -16.98 -11.94 -1.32
CA PHE A 26 -16.24 -12.66 -0.27
C PHE A 26 -15.02 -13.43 -0.79
N GLN A 27 -14.70 -13.37 -2.09
CA GLN A 27 -13.43 -13.90 -2.56
C GLN A 27 -12.29 -13.16 -1.86
N SER A 28 -11.52 -13.89 -1.05
CA SER A 28 -10.36 -13.32 -0.38
C SER A 28 -9.31 -13.00 -1.43
N SER A 29 -9.02 -11.70 -1.63
CA SER A 29 -7.78 -11.31 -2.28
C SER A 29 -6.62 -11.88 -1.45
N PRO A 30 -5.70 -12.66 -2.05
CA PRO A 30 -4.57 -13.20 -1.31
C PRO A 30 -3.75 -12.05 -0.73
N SER A 31 -3.35 -12.19 0.53
CA SER A 31 -2.37 -11.28 1.14
C SER A 31 -1.11 -11.28 0.28
N PRO A 32 -0.47 -10.12 0.07
CA PRO A 32 0.76 -10.09 -0.70
C PRO A 32 1.82 -10.98 -0.04
N TYR A 33 2.53 -11.74 -0.85
CA TYR A 33 3.72 -12.45 -0.40
C TYR A 33 4.85 -11.45 -0.15
N ILE A 34 5.42 -11.49 1.05
CA ILE A 34 6.54 -10.65 1.46
C ILE A 34 7.78 -11.54 1.55
N SER A 35 8.83 -11.16 0.81
CA SER A 35 10.03 -11.96 0.65
C SER A 35 10.95 -11.84 1.86
N ASN A 36 11.19 -12.94 2.57
CA ASN A 36 12.19 -12.98 3.63
C ASN A 36 13.57 -13.23 3.02
N VAL A 37 14.43 -12.21 3.03
CA VAL A 37 15.79 -12.28 2.51
C VAL A 37 16.76 -12.29 3.68
N ASN A 38 17.31 -13.46 4.01
CA ASN A 38 18.42 -13.57 4.95
C ASN A 38 19.74 -13.60 4.16
N VAL A 39 20.63 -12.67 4.46
CA VAL A 39 21.88 -12.46 3.73
C VAL A 39 23.02 -12.24 4.70
N GLU A 40 24.13 -12.90 4.43
CA GLU A 40 25.36 -12.77 5.19
C GLU A 40 26.40 -12.03 4.35
N GLY A 41 27.15 -11.15 5.00
CA GLY A 41 28.21 -10.38 4.35
C GLY A 41 28.56 -9.10 5.10
N PRO A 42 29.52 -8.32 4.57
CA PRO A 42 29.86 -7.01 5.11
C PRO A 42 28.61 -6.14 5.17
N THR A 43 28.31 -5.64 6.37
CA THR A 43 27.10 -4.87 6.64
C THR A 43 27.47 -3.47 7.08
N PHE A 44 26.89 -2.49 6.40
CA PHE A 44 27.05 -1.07 6.68
C PHE A 44 25.76 -0.53 7.28
N THR A 45 25.87 0.39 8.24
CA THR A 45 24.73 1.12 8.77
C THR A 45 24.71 2.50 8.16
N VAL A 46 23.57 2.88 7.58
CA VAL A 46 23.36 4.18 6.97
C VAL A 46 22.24 4.87 7.74
N GLN A 47 22.53 6.06 8.24
CA GLN A 47 21.54 6.92 8.88
C GLN A 47 21.20 8.07 7.95
N THR A 48 19.93 8.43 7.91
CA THR A 48 19.44 9.60 7.17
C THR A 48 18.50 10.42 8.03
N SER A 49 18.31 11.68 7.65
CA SER A 49 17.24 12.50 8.20
C SER A 49 15.96 12.34 7.38
N LYS A 50 14.84 12.62 8.03
CA LYS A 50 13.51 12.69 7.41
C LYS A 50 13.49 13.63 6.23
N GLN A 51 14.12 14.80 6.33
CA GLN A 51 14.17 15.76 5.24
C GLN A 51 14.86 15.18 3.99
N HIS A 52 16.01 14.55 4.16
CA HIS A 52 16.73 13.94 3.04
C HIS A 52 15.98 12.74 2.46
N LEU A 53 15.40 11.89 3.31
CA LEU A 53 14.59 10.78 2.82
C LEU A 53 13.35 11.28 2.07
N ASN A 54 12.70 12.33 2.54
CA ASN A 54 11.54 12.93 1.88
C ASN A 54 11.91 13.44 0.48
N ALA A 55 13.07 14.09 0.33
CA ALA A 55 13.56 14.52 -0.97
C ALA A 55 13.84 13.32 -1.90
N LEU A 56 14.46 12.24 -1.38
CA LEU A 56 14.74 11.03 -2.16
C LEU A 56 13.46 10.33 -2.63
N VAL A 57 12.45 10.22 -1.77
CA VAL A 57 11.17 9.61 -2.11
C VAL A 57 10.46 10.43 -3.18
N ASN A 58 10.44 11.75 -3.05
CA ASN A 58 9.77 12.63 -4.02
C ASN A 58 10.45 12.59 -5.40
N ASP A 59 11.78 12.61 -5.43
CA ASP A 59 12.56 12.46 -6.67
C ASP A 59 12.30 11.11 -7.34
N TYR A 60 12.17 10.02 -6.56
CA TYR A 60 11.82 8.71 -7.11
C TYR A 60 10.43 8.71 -7.74
N ILE A 61 9.42 9.22 -7.04
CA ILE A 61 8.03 9.25 -7.53
C ILE A 61 7.97 10.07 -8.82
N GLN A 62 8.57 11.26 -8.84
CA GLN A 62 8.55 12.13 -10.02
C GLN A 62 9.23 11.50 -11.25
N LYS A 63 10.32 10.75 -11.06
CA LYS A 63 11.03 10.06 -12.15
C LYS A 63 10.27 8.86 -12.71
N HIS A 64 9.39 8.26 -11.91
CA HIS A 64 8.66 7.04 -12.25
C HIS A 64 7.16 7.29 -12.42
N GLU A 65 6.71 8.55 -12.45
CA GLU A 65 5.32 8.91 -12.70
C GLU A 65 4.99 8.71 -14.19
N GLU A 66 4.06 7.80 -14.47
CA GLU A 66 3.64 7.47 -15.83
C GLU A 66 2.41 8.29 -16.23
N GLN A 67 2.37 8.77 -17.48
CA GLN A 67 1.22 9.49 -18.01
C GLN A 67 -0.04 8.62 -17.97
N GLY A 68 -1.09 9.11 -17.28
CA GLY A 68 -2.36 8.39 -17.13
C GLY A 68 -2.44 7.47 -15.90
N SER A 69 -1.35 7.34 -15.13
CA SER A 69 -1.39 6.70 -13.82
C SER A 69 -1.93 7.64 -12.75
N LEU A 70 -2.38 7.08 -11.62
CA LEU A 70 -2.84 7.87 -10.48
C LEU A 70 -1.65 8.60 -9.83
N SER A 71 -1.66 9.92 -9.88
CA SER A 71 -0.68 10.76 -9.17
C SER A 71 -0.84 10.65 -7.65
N TYR A 72 0.28 10.58 -6.95
CA TYR A 72 0.34 10.57 -5.50
C TYR A 72 1.58 11.31 -5.01
N ASN A 73 1.49 11.87 -3.82
CA ASN A 73 2.60 12.53 -3.13
C ASN A 73 2.81 11.88 -1.77
N VAL A 74 4.07 11.76 -1.36
CA VAL A 74 4.46 11.23 -0.05
C VAL A 74 5.14 12.33 0.74
N GLN A 75 4.79 12.47 2.02
CA GLN A 75 5.43 13.40 2.91
C GLN A 75 5.73 12.75 4.25
N LEU A 76 7.00 12.71 4.64
CA LEU A 76 7.43 12.27 5.96
C LEU A 76 7.48 13.49 6.91
N ALA A 77 6.60 13.53 7.90
CA ALA A 77 6.54 14.57 8.94
C ALA A 77 6.53 13.94 10.35
N ASP A 78 5.58 14.26 11.21
CA ASP A 78 5.30 13.51 12.46
C ASP A 78 4.78 12.10 12.14
N ARG A 79 3.98 12.00 11.08
CA ARG A 79 3.51 10.75 10.47
C ARG A 79 3.91 10.70 8.99
N LEU A 80 3.70 9.55 8.36
CA LEU A 80 3.84 9.44 6.91
C LEU A 80 2.49 9.79 6.27
N TYR A 81 2.47 10.85 5.48
CA TYR A 81 1.29 11.31 4.75
C TYR A 81 1.37 10.89 3.29
N ILE A 82 0.30 10.29 2.77
CA ILE A 82 0.11 10.03 1.35
C ILE A 82 -1.08 10.86 0.89
N THR A 83 -0.87 11.72 -0.11
CA THR A 83 -1.92 12.53 -0.71
C THR A 83 -2.12 12.16 -2.17
N SER A 84 -3.36 12.00 -2.62
CA SER A 84 -3.68 11.64 -4.00
C SER A 84 -5.07 12.11 -4.38
N ALA A 85 -5.29 12.41 -5.67
CA ALA A 85 -6.58 12.78 -6.20
C ALA A 85 -7.22 11.59 -6.93
N ILE A 86 -8.19 10.93 -6.29
CA ILE A 86 -8.85 9.73 -6.81
C ILE A 86 -10.28 10.03 -7.30
N PRO A 87 -10.72 9.51 -8.45
CA PRO A 87 -12.10 9.68 -8.90
C PRO A 87 -13.03 8.74 -8.13
N ILE A 88 -13.91 9.31 -7.30
CA ILE A 88 -14.91 8.60 -6.53
C ILE A 88 -16.30 9.07 -6.97
N PHE A 89 -17.14 8.14 -7.42
CA PHE A 89 -18.46 8.43 -7.99
C PHE A 89 -18.43 9.47 -9.14
N GLY A 90 -17.38 9.43 -9.97
CA GLY A 90 -17.22 10.33 -11.12
C GLY A 90 -16.76 11.76 -10.75
N LYS A 91 -16.42 12.02 -9.49
CA LYS A 91 -15.82 13.30 -9.06
C LYS A 91 -14.39 13.07 -8.54
N PRO A 92 -13.43 13.93 -8.90
CA PRO A 92 -12.10 13.89 -8.31
C PRO A 92 -12.20 14.25 -6.83
N VAL A 93 -11.55 13.46 -5.99
CA VAL A 93 -11.53 13.62 -4.54
C VAL A 93 -10.09 13.64 -4.07
N ASP A 94 -9.70 14.75 -3.42
CA ASP A 94 -8.43 14.86 -2.72
C ASP A 94 -8.47 14.03 -1.43
N LEU A 95 -7.61 13.04 -1.38
CA LEU A 95 -7.48 12.12 -0.26
C LEU A 95 -6.13 12.34 0.42
N THR A 96 -6.15 12.48 1.74
CA THR A 96 -4.94 12.42 2.58
C THR A 96 -5.06 11.25 3.56
N MET A 97 -4.08 10.35 3.51
CA MET A 97 -3.90 9.25 4.45
C MET A 97 -2.69 9.51 5.32
N ALA A 98 -2.81 9.32 6.62
CA ALA A 98 -1.71 9.37 7.57
C ALA A 98 -1.43 7.98 8.14
N PHE A 99 -0.16 7.59 8.18
CA PHE A 99 0.30 6.28 8.64
C PHE A 99 1.38 6.43 9.71
N ASP A 100 1.40 5.48 10.64
CA ASP A 100 2.49 5.30 11.59
C ASP A 100 3.39 4.17 11.08
N PRO A 101 4.56 4.48 10.49
CA PRO A 101 5.44 3.46 9.95
C PRO A 101 6.10 2.66 11.07
N THR A 102 6.17 1.35 10.89
CA THR A 102 6.91 0.44 11.77
C THR A 102 7.84 -0.45 10.97
N VAL A 103 8.90 -0.96 11.60
CA VAL A 103 9.82 -1.92 10.97
C VAL A 103 9.44 -3.32 11.44
N ASP A 104 9.29 -4.25 10.50
CA ASP A 104 9.06 -5.66 10.82
C ASP A 104 10.35 -6.41 11.15
N GLU A 105 10.23 -7.67 11.58
CA GLU A 105 11.36 -8.54 11.93
C GLU A 105 12.33 -8.81 10.76
N ASN A 106 11.87 -8.64 9.52
CA ASN A 106 12.66 -8.86 8.30
C ASN A 106 13.33 -7.58 7.80
N GLY A 107 13.08 -6.45 8.46
CA GLY A 107 13.59 -5.14 8.09
C GLY A 107 12.82 -4.49 6.95
N HIS A 108 11.53 -4.81 6.79
CA HIS A 108 10.61 -4.10 5.90
C HIS A 108 9.87 -3.00 6.66
N VAL A 109 9.45 -1.95 5.95
CA VAL A 109 8.63 -0.88 6.56
C VAL A 109 7.16 -1.20 6.31
N VAL A 110 6.37 -1.22 7.37
CA VAL A 110 4.93 -1.49 7.36
C VAL A 110 4.20 -0.21 7.71
N LEU A 111 3.29 0.21 6.83
CA LEU A 111 2.38 1.32 7.04
C LEU A 111 1.02 0.73 7.39
N ALA A 112 0.63 0.76 8.66
CA ALA A 112 -0.62 0.16 9.13
C ALA A 112 -1.59 1.21 9.69
N HIS A 113 -2.88 0.85 9.74
CA HIS A 113 -3.95 1.65 10.37
C HIS A 113 -4.03 3.09 9.82
N PRO A 114 -4.24 3.28 8.50
CA PRO A 114 -4.35 4.60 7.91
C PRO A 114 -5.44 5.42 8.58
N THR A 115 -5.09 6.62 9.00
CA THR A 115 -6.07 7.64 9.36
C THR A 115 -6.38 8.44 8.11
N MET A 116 -7.62 8.37 7.64
CA MET A 116 -8.08 9.14 6.49
C MET A 116 -8.78 10.40 6.96
N THR A 117 -8.37 11.54 6.41
CA THR A 117 -9.11 12.79 6.59
C THR A 117 -9.78 13.14 5.27
N PHE A 118 -11.10 13.21 5.29
CA PHE A 118 -11.90 13.62 4.15
C PHE A 118 -13.24 14.20 4.60
N GLY A 119 -13.32 15.53 4.71
CA GLY A 119 -14.57 16.26 4.99
C GLY A 119 -15.53 15.56 5.95
N GLN A 120 -16.70 15.14 5.45
CA GLN A 120 -17.74 14.43 6.21
C GLN A 120 -17.96 12.96 5.78
N LEU A 121 -17.34 12.49 4.69
CA LEU A 121 -17.61 11.15 4.16
C LEU A 121 -16.63 10.14 4.75
N ARG A 122 -17.14 9.08 5.38
CA ARG A 122 -16.33 7.98 5.89
C ARG A 122 -16.22 6.92 4.81
N LEU A 123 -15.13 6.93 4.05
CA LEU A 123 -14.87 5.91 3.03
C LEU A 123 -14.23 4.66 3.65
N PRO A 124 -14.60 3.44 3.21
CA PRO A 124 -13.90 2.22 3.63
C PRO A 124 -12.46 2.22 3.12
N VAL A 125 -11.49 2.09 4.04
CA VAL A 125 -10.06 2.03 3.73
C VAL A 125 -9.71 0.95 2.69
N PRO A 126 -10.25 -0.29 2.76
CA PRO A 126 -9.89 -1.33 1.80
C PRO A 126 -10.23 -0.97 0.35
N TYR A 127 -11.30 -0.21 0.13
CA TYR A 127 -11.72 0.19 -1.21
C TYR A 127 -10.70 1.17 -1.82
N VAL A 128 -10.29 2.16 -1.04
CA VAL A 128 -9.30 3.16 -1.43
C VAL A 128 -7.95 2.49 -1.73
N LEU A 129 -7.46 1.64 -0.81
CA LEU A 129 -6.21 0.91 -1.01
C LEU A 129 -6.26 0.00 -2.25
N THR A 130 -7.39 -0.65 -2.51
CA THR A 130 -7.59 -1.45 -3.72
C THR A 130 -7.54 -0.61 -4.99
N TYR A 131 -8.13 0.59 -4.96
CA TYR A 131 -8.11 1.52 -6.09
C TYR A 131 -6.68 1.98 -6.38
N ILE A 132 -5.95 2.42 -5.35
CA ILE A 132 -4.54 2.85 -5.49
C ILE A 132 -3.70 1.70 -6.05
N ASN A 133 -3.84 0.48 -5.52
CA ASN A 133 -3.10 -0.69 -5.99
C ASN A 133 -3.33 -1.04 -7.47
N LYS A 134 -4.48 -0.65 -8.05
CA LYS A 134 -4.83 -0.94 -9.45
C LYS A 134 -4.45 0.19 -10.41
N HIS A 135 -4.40 1.43 -9.94
CA HIS A 135 -4.32 2.60 -10.80
C HIS A 135 -3.06 3.45 -10.59
N ALA A 136 -2.36 3.31 -9.47
CA ALA A 136 -1.07 3.97 -9.25
C ALA A 136 0.07 3.14 -9.84
N SER A 137 1.03 3.81 -10.46
CA SER A 137 2.31 3.19 -10.86
C SER A 137 3.16 2.99 -9.61
N LEU A 138 2.93 1.85 -8.95
CA LEU A 138 3.66 1.45 -7.75
C LEU A 138 4.84 0.56 -8.14
N PRO A 139 6.02 0.77 -7.54
CA PRO A 139 7.15 -0.09 -7.78
C PRO A 139 6.91 -1.48 -7.18
N ASN A 140 7.58 -2.48 -7.72
CA ASN A 140 7.40 -3.89 -7.34
C ASN A 140 7.67 -4.19 -5.85
N TRP A 141 8.46 -3.35 -5.18
CA TRP A 141 8.77 -3.43 -3.76
C TRP A 141 7.73 -2.78 -2.84
N VAL A 142 6.70 -2.12 -3.39
CA VAL A 142 5.51 -1.70 -2.63
C VAL A 142 4.40 -2.72 -2.82
N LYS A 143 3.87 -3.25 -1.72
CA LYS A 143 2.76 -4.21 -1.71
C LYS A 143 1.62 -3.70 -0.84
N ILE A 144 0.43 -3.58 -1.41
CA ILE A 144 -0.76 -3.14 -0.67
C ILE A 144 -1.56 -4.36 -0.23
N ASP A 145 -1.81 -4.48 1.07
CA ASP A 145 -2.77 -5.42 1.65
C ASP A 145 -4.01 -4.63 2.09
N ALA A 146 -4.93 -4.47 1.14
CA ALA A 146 -6.17 -3.72 1.38
C ALA A 146 -7.06 -4.38 2.44
N LYS A 147 -7.02 -5.71 2.57
CA LYS A 147 -7.86 -6.46 3.52
C LYS A 147 -7.42 -6.21 4.97
N ARG A 148 -6.11 -6.10 5.19
CA ARG A 148 -5.54 -5.79 6.52
C ARG A 148 -5.18 -4.32 6.69
N GLU A 149 -5.67 -3.46 5.80
CA GLU A 149 -5.53 -2.00 5.85
C GLU A 149 -4.07 -1.56 6.05
N ARG A 150 -3.15 -2.16 5.28
CA ARG A 150 -1.71 -1.91 5.42
C ARG A 150 -0.98 -1.92 4.09
N ILE A 151 0.14 -1.21 4.06
CA ILE A 151 1.08 -1.16 2.93
C ILE A 151 2.44 -1.66 3.41
N TYR A 152 3.01 -2.60 2.69
CA TYR A 152 4.36 -3.10 2.91
C TYR A 152 5.31 -2.45 1.92
N ILE A 153 6.38 -1.88 2.46
CA ILE A 153 7.56 -1.45 1.71
C ILE A 153 8.60 -2.54 1.92
N VAL A 154 8.73 -3.43 0.94
CA VAL A 154 9.70 -4.53 0.93
C VAL A 154 11.08 -3.96 0.64
N VAL A 155 11.74 -3.44 1.69
CA VAL A 155 13.03 -2.74 1.59
C VAL A 155 14.10 -3.59 0.89
N SER A 156 14.10 -4.91 1.07
CA SER A 156 15.04 -5.82 0.39
C SER A 156 14.83 -5.91 -1.12
N GLY A 157 13.65 -5.51 -1.61
CA GLY A 157 13.33 -5.45 -3.04
C GLY A 157 13.81 -4.16 -3.72
N ILE A 158 14.34 -3.19 -2.97
CA ILE A 158 14.90 -1.95 -3.52
C ILE A 158 16.26 -2.27 -4.13
N HIS A 159 16.35 -2.19 -5.45
CA HIS A 159 17.58 -2.47 -6.18
C HIS A 159 18.44 -1.21 -6.31
N ILE A 160 19.38 -1.02 -5.39
CA ILE A 160 20.39 0.05 -5.51
C ILE A 160 21.48 -0.36 -6.49
N LYS A 161 22.02 -1.57 -6.30
CA LYS A 161 23.07 -2.15 -7.15
C LYS A 161 23.05 -3.67 -6.99
N LYS A 162 23.47 -4.39 -8.03
CA LYS A 162 23.62 -5.85 -7.96
C LYS A 162 24.56 -6.23 -6.81
N GLY A 163 24.12 -7.16 -5.96
CA GLY A 163 24.87 -7.63 -4.80
C GLY A 163 24.69 -6.79 -3.53
N PHE A 164 23.74 -5.85 -3.51
CA PHE A 164 23.43 -5.05 -2.32
C PHE A 164 21.99 -5.34 -1.88
N VAL A 165 21.82 -5.66 -0.60
CA VAL A 165 20.50 -5.88 0.01
C VAL A 165 20.31 -4.89 1.13
N LEU A 166 19.15 -4.23 1.13
CA LEU A 166 18.78 -3.23 2.13
C LEU A 166 17.78 -3.80 3.11
N LYS A 167 17.89 -3.35 4.36
CA LYS A 167 16.91 -3.57 5.42
C LYS A 167 16.75 -2.29 6.23
N ALA A 168 15.51 -2.00 6.63
CA ALA A 168 15.26 -1.00 7.66
C ALA A 168 15.62 -1.60 9.02
N ARG A 169 16.29 -0.82 9.86
CA ARG A 169 16.60 -1.17 11.25
C ARG A 169 15.76 -0.35 12.21
N THR A 170 15.70 0.96 11.98
CA THR A 170 14.90 1.90 12.76
C THR A 170 14.22 2.86 11.79
N PHE A 171 12.94 3.14 12.04
CA PHE A 171 12.17 4.10 11.25
C PHE A 171 11.27 4.91 12.18
N ASP A 172 11.87 5.81 12.96
CA ASP A 172 11.16 6.68 13.91
C ASP A 172 11.11 8.11 13.37
N LEU A 173 9.93 8.50 12.89
CA LEU A 173 9.71 9.84 12.34
C LEU A 173 9.67 10.93 13.42
N ASN A 174 9.26 10.60 14.64
CA ASN A 174 9.18 11.58 15.74
C ASN A 174 10.56 11.97 16.25
N LYS A 175 11.48 11.00 16.29
CA LYS A 175 12.88 11.21 16.71
C LYS A 175 13.83 11.59 15.58
N ASP A 176 13.35 11.66 14.35
CA ASP A 176 14.18 11.84 13.15
C ASP A 176 15.28 10.76 13.04
N GLU A 177 14.97 9.54 13.48
CA GLU A 177 15.90 8.42 13.52
C GLU A 177 15.51 7.39 12.47
N ILE A 178 16.11 7.52 11.29
CA ILE A 178 15.89 6.60 10.18
C ILE A 178 17.21 5.92 9.83
N ILE A 179 17.27 4.62 10.13
CA ILE A 179 18.48 3.81 10.04
C ILE A 179 18.21 2.60 9.16
N PHE A 180 19.04 2.44 8.14
CA PHE A 180 19.05 1.29 7.25
C PHE A 180 20.36 0.51 7.43
N THR A 181 20.29 -0.80 7.20
CA THR A 181 21.45 -1.65 7.03
C THR A 181 21.56 -2.05 5.56
N VAL A 182 22.79 -2.01 5.05
CA VAL A 182 23.12 -2.42 3.69
C VAL A 182 24.12 -3.56 3.78
N THR A 183 23.71 -4.74 3.32
CA THR A 183 24.55 -5.94 3.31
C THR A 183 25.01 -6.22 1.89
N ILE A 184 26.32 -6.41 1.72
CA ILE A 184 26.90 -6.79 0.44
C ILE A 184 26.92 -8.32 0.35
N THR A 185 26.18 -8.87 -0.62
CA THR A 185 26.14 -10.29 -0.92
C THR A 185 27.20 -10.63 -1.96
N LYS A 186 27.84 -11.80 -1.82
CA LYS A 186 28.84 -12.31 -2.75
C LYS A 186 28.25 -12.64 -4.12
#